data_AF-A0A3D0D4U1-F1
#
_entry.id   AF-A0A3D0D4U1-F1
#
_cell.length_a   1.000
_cell.length_b   1.000
_cell.length_c   1.000
_cell.angle_alpha   90.00
_cell.angle_beta   90.00
_cell.angle_gamma   90.00
#
_symmetry.space_group_name_H-M   'P 1'
#
loop_
_entity.id
_entity.type
_entity.pdbx_description
1 polymer ?
#
loop_
_entity_poly.entity_id
_entity_poly.type
_entity_poly.pdbx_seq_one_letter_code
_entity_poly.pdbx_strand_id
1 'polypeptide(L)'
;MDDIVSPLDDYQVESILAADIGSCWTRVALLDRVDGQYCFVARSELPTSSEPPVANASMAVRLALQQIGASTGRVFLDANNALITPERADGSGVDLFVVTCSAARPLDVVIAGLAEQMSVASARLAAQATYSRIVDAFALDSTGGPWGSPYGAVGVIKRLYASRPQAILMAGGTDGGAVESLIDLAEALG
;
A
#
# COMPACT_ATOMS: atom_id res chain seq x y z
N MET A 1 -37.07 6.99 27.76
CA MET A 1 -36.48 6.86 26.42
C MET A 1 -35.06 7.26 26.65
N ASP A 2 -34.26 6.27 27.01
CA ASP A 2 -32.92 6.46 27.57
C ASP A 2 -31.97 6.75 26.41
N ASP A 3 -31.30 7.90 26.49
CA ASP A 3 -30.25 8.28 25.56
C ASP A 3 -29.09 7.29 25.70
N ILE A 4 -28.87 6.52 24.64
CA ILE A 4 -27.66 5.71 24.48
C ILE A 4 -26.53 6.70 24.16
N VAL A 5 -25.85 7.19 25.20
CA VAL A 5 -24.59 7.91 25.04
C VAL A 5 -23.57 6.93 24.46
N SER A 6 -23.07 7.25 23.27
CA SER A 6 -21.97 6.53 22.62
C SER A 6 -20.73 6.57 23.54
N PRO A 7 -20.07 5.44 23.85
CA PRO A 7 -18.93 5.43 24.79
C PRO A 7 -17.65 6.12 24.28
N LEU A 8 -17.72 6.83 23.15
CA LEU A 8 -16.56 7.37 22.43
C LEU A 8 -16.47 8.89 22.39
N ASP A 9 -17.41 9.62 23.01
CA ASP A 9 -17.52 11.08 22.83
C ASP A 9 -16.59 11.93 23.73
N ASP A 10 -15.63 11.36 24.47
CA ASP A 10 -14.75 12.15 25.36
C ASP A 10 -13.27 11.73 25.40
N TYR A 11 -12.82 10.82 24.50
CA TYR A 11 -11.41 10.44 24.45
C TYR A 11 -10.60 11.41 23.58
N GLN A 12 -9.91 12.35 24.22
CA GLN A 12 -8.95 13.21 23.54
C GLN A 12 -7.61 12.48 23.39
N VAL A 13 -7.10 12.41 22.16
CA VAL A 13 -5.80 11.81 21.85
C VAL A 13 -4.71 12.79 22.25
N GLU A 14 -3.97 12.48 23.31
CA GLU A 14 -2.92 13.34 23.86
C GLU A 14 -1.54 12.97 23.29
N SER A 15 -1.34 11.74 22.84
CA SER A 15 -0.07 11.30 22.24
C SER A 15 -0.23 10.50 20.96
N ILE A 16 0.65 10.75 19.98
CA ILE A 16 0.66 10.09 18.68
C ILE A 16 2.08 9.63 18.34
N LEU A 17 2.22 8.36 18.01
CA LEU A 17 3.39 7.83 17.33
C LEU A 17 3.06 7.66 15.85
N ALA A 18 3.87 8.27 14.98
CA ALA A 18 3.77 8.13 13.54
C ALA A 18 4.99 7.39 13.00
N ALA A 19 4.79 6.20 12.43
CA ALA A 19 5.83 5.43 11.76
C ALA A 19 5.72 5.57 10.24
N ASP A 20 6.80 5.96 9.59
CA ASP A 20 6.93 6.00 8.13
C ASP A 20 7.97 4.98 7.66
N ILE A 21 7.51 3.97 6.92
CA ILE A 21 8.32 2.88 6.41
C ILE A 21 8.64 3.18 4.93
N GLY A 22 9.78 3.82 4.69
CA GLY A 22 10.30 4.10 3.35
C GLY A 22 11.14 2.95 2.78
N SER A 23 11.56 3.05 1.51
CA SER A 23 12.37 2.01 0.86
C SER A 23 13.77 1.85 1.45
N CYS A 24 14.34 2.91 2.01
CA CYS A 24 15.69 2.92 2.60
C CYS A 24 15.68 3.14 4.12
N TRP A 25 14.71 3.91 4.62
CA TRP A 25 14.68 4.36 6.01
C TRP A 25 13.29 4.20 6.61
N THR A 26 13.23 3.62 7.80
CA THR A 26 12.05 3.56 8.66
C THR A 26 12.19 4.62 9.73
N ARG A 27 11.22 5.53 9.81
CA ARG A 27 11.21 6.65 10.75
C ARG A 27 10.06 6.51 11.70
N VAL A 28 10.27 6.94 12.96
CA VAL A 28 9.20 7.05 13.94
C VAL A 28 9.29 8.41 14.59
N ALA A 29 8.17 9.14 14.64
CA ALA A 29 8.05 10.43 15.30
C ALA A 29 7.02 10.36 16.42
N LEU A 30 7.34 10.96 17.57
CA LEU A 30 6.43 11.16 18.68
C LEU A 30 5.91 12.60 18.66
N LEU A 31 4.60 12.72 18.75
CA LEU A 31 3.87 13.98 18.90
C LEU A 31 3.08 13.89 20.20
N ASP A 32 3.23 14.89 21.06
CA ASP A 32 2.39 15.03 22.26
C ASP A 32 1.59 16.32 22.16
N ARG A 33 0.42 16.34 22.79
CA ARG A 33 -0.43 17.51 22.84
C ARG A 33 -0.06 18.38 24.03
N VAL A 34 0.21 19.65 23.76
CA VAL A 34 0.55 20.67 24.76
C VAL A 34 -0.33 21.89 24.50
N ASP A 35 -1.05 22.35 25.51
CA ASP A 35 -2.00 23.48 25.42
C ASP A 35 -2.98 23.36 24.22
N GLY A 36 -3.43 22.14 23.96
CA GLY A 36 -4.39 21.83 22.89
C GLY A 36 -3.79 21.66 21.49
N GLN A 37 -2.48 21.84 21.31
CA GLN A 37 -1.77 21.71 20.02
C GLN A 37 -0.82 20.51 20.02
N TYR A 38 -0.70 19.82 18.89
CA TYR A 38 0.29 18.75 18.74
C TYR A 38 1.70 19.34 18.51
N CYS A 39 2.62 18.96 19.37
CA CYS A 39 4.01 19.37 19.37
C CYS A 39 4.91 18.18 19.04
N PHE A 40 5.92 18.40 18.20
CA PHE A 40 6.97 17.43 17.95
C PHE A 40 7.84 17.24 19.18
N VAL A 41 7.99 16.00 19.63
CA VAL A 41 8.78 15.65 20.81
C VAL A 41 10.12 15.04 20.40
N ALA A 42 10.08 13.97 19.60
CA ALA A 42 11.28 13.24 19.22
C ALA A 42 11.08 12.45 17.91
N ARG A 43 12.20 12.03 17.32
CA ARG A 43 12.21 11.13 16.16
C ARG A 43 13.38 10.16 16.24
N SER A 44 13.15 8.93 15.80
CA SER A 44 14.19 7.94 15.50
C SER A 44 14.16 7.56 14.02
N GLU A 45 15.29 7.05 13.53
CA GLU A 45 15.45 6.61 12.15
C GLU A 45 16.36 5.38 12.09
N LEU A 46 15.83 4.30 11.51
CA LEU A 46 16.51 3.02 11.33
C LEU A 46 16.56 2.68 9.84
N PRO A 47 17.63 2.04 9.33
CA PRO A 47 17.62 1.46 8.00
C PRO A 47 16.43 0.51 7.83
N THR A 48 15.72 0.60 6.70
CA THR A 48 14.61 -0.31 6.43
C THR A 48 15.15 -1.70 6.11
N SER A 49 14.71 -2.69 6.89
CA SER A 49 14.99 -4.10 6.63
C SER A 49 13.89 -4.68 5.72
N SER A 50 13.86 -4.25 4.45
CA SER A 50 12.86 -4.65 3.44
C SER A 50 13.37 -5.72 2.47
N GLU A 51 14.68 -5.95 2.39
CA GLU A 51 15.28 -6.93 1.48
C GLU A 51 15.59 -8.28 2.17
N PRO A 52 15.43 -9.41 1.47
CA PRO A 52 15.83 -10.72 1.97
C PRO A 52 17.31 -10.77 2.40
N PRO A 53 17.69 -11.61 3.39
CA PRO A 53 16.86 -12.61 4.07
C PRO A 53 16.09 -12.09 5.29
N VAL A 54 16.21 -10.80 5.62
CA VAL A 54 15.67 -10.19 6.85
C VAL A 54 14.54 -9.22 6.51
N ALA A 55 13.64 -9.60 5.60
CA ALA A 55 12.50 -8.77 5.22
C ALA A 55 11.47 -8.73 6.36
N ASN A 56 11.63 -7.78 7.29
CA ASN A 56 10.71 -7.57 8.40
C ASN A 56 10.68 -6.09 8.77
N ALA A 57 9.88 -5.32 8.03
CA ALA A 57 9.65 -3.91 8.32
C ALA A 57 9.16 -3.66 9.76
N SER A 58 8.43 -4.62 10.34
CA SER A 58 7.98 -4.57 11.74
C SER A 58 9.16 -4.58 12.73
N MET A 59 10.27 -5.25 12.40
CA MET A 59 11.47 -5.24 13.23
C MET A 59 12.12 -3.85 13.24
N ALA A 60 12.24 -3.20 12.08
CA ALA A 60 12.77 -1.85 11.98
C ALA A 60 11.91 -0.85 12.78
N VAL A 61 10.58 -0.99 12.73
CA VAL A 61 9.66 -0.19 13.56
C VAL A 61 9.88 -0.44 15.06
N ARG A 62 10.01 -1.70 15.50
CA ARG A 62 10.26 -2.04 16.91
C ARG A 62 11.56 -1.44 17.43
N LEU A 63 12.65 -1.55 16.65
CA LEU A 63 13.94 -0.95 16.99
C LEU A 63 13.85 0.58 17.05
N ALA A 64 13.14 1.20 16.10
CA ALA A 64 12.89 2.63 16.10
C ALA A 64 12.08 3.08 17.34
N LEU A 65 11.08 2.30 17.75
CA LEU A 65 10.29 2.55 18.97
C LEU A 65 11.15 2.42 20.24
N GLN A 66 12.06 1.45 20.31
CA GLN A 66 13.01 1.33 21.41
C GLN A 66 13.97 2.53 21.46
N GLN A 67 14.48 2.98 20.30
CA GLN A 67 15.40 4.11 20.23
C GLN A 67 14.75 5.43 20.65
N ILE A 68 13.55 5.73 20.15
CA ILE A 68 12.82 6.95 20.55
C ILE A 68 12.36 6.87 22.01
N GLY A 69 12.04 5.67 22.51
CA GLY A 69 11.77 5.44 23.94
C GLY A 69 12.98 5.75 24.81
N ALA A 70 14.17 5.28 24.42
CA ALA A 70 15.41 5.59 25.12
C ALA A 70 15.75 7.09 25.13
N SER A 71 15.43 7.83 24.06
CA SER A 71 15.67 9.28 24.01
C SER A 71 14.66 10.11 24.80
N THR A 72 13.43 9.62 24.94
CA THR A 72 12.33 10.33 25.63
C THR A 72 12.16 9.89 27.08
N GLY A 73 12.75 8.76 27.48
CA GLY A 73 12.49 8.10 28.77
C GLY A 73 11.16 7.34 28.80
N ARG A 74 10.45 7.24 27.68
CA ARG A 74 9.13 6.62 27.57
C ARG A 74 9.23 5.17 27.12
N VAL A 75 8.42 4.30 27.72
CA VAL A 75 8.35 2.88 27.33
C VAL A 75 7.15 2.67 26.41
N PHE A 76 7.40 2.32 25.14
CA PHE A 76 6.33 2.10 24.15
C PHE A 76 5.94 0.64 23.95
N LEU A 77 6.82 -0.30 24.28
CA LEU A 77 6.62 -1.73 24.05
C LEU A 77 6.57 -2.50 25.38
N ASP A 78 5.66 -3.46 25.49
CA ASP A 78 5.57 -4.36 26.64
C ASP A 78 6.58 -5.52 26.57
N ALA A 79 6.53 -6.43 27.55
CA ALA A 79 7.43 -7.59 27.62
C ALA A 79 7.27 -8.57 26.44
N ASN A 80 6.12 -8.56 25.76
CA ASN A 80 5.86 -9.35 24.55
C ASN A 80 6.20 -8.57 23.26
N ASN A 81 6.83 -7.40 23.39
CA ASN A 81 7.02 -6.40 22.34
C ASN A 81 5.71 -5.86 21.74
N ALA A 82 4.55 -6.03 22.37
CA ALA A 82 3.34 -5.38 21.87
C ALA A 82 3.38 -3.88 22.18
N LEU A 83 2.82 -3.05 21.30
CA LEU A 83 2.69 -1.62 21.57
C LEU A 83 1.75 -1.43 22.75
N ILE A 84 2.17 -0.66 23.75
CA ILE A 84 1.33 -0.28 24.87
C ILE A 84 0.40 0.83 24.38
N THR A 85 -0.90 0.57 24.38
CA THR A 85 -1.95 1.55 24.10
C THR A 85 -3.16 1.26 24.99
N PRO A 86 -3.86 2.29 25.51
CA PRO A 86 -3.54 3.72 25.41
C PRO A 86 -2.29 4.12 26.20
N GLU A 87 -1.96 5.41 26.20
CA GLU A 87 -1.01 5.96 27.16
C GLU A 87 -1.48 5.71 28.61
N ARG A 88 -0.53 5.40 29.49
CA ARG A 88 -0.76 5.12 30.91
C ARG A 88 -0.31 6.30 31.77
N ALA A 89 -0.80 6.35 33.01
CA ALA A 89 -0.49 7.41 33.96
C ALA A 89 1.01 7.55 34.31
N ASP A 90 1.82 6.51 34.08
CA ASP A 90 3.29 6.54 34.23
C ASP A 90 4.01 7.09 32.99
N GLY A 91 3.26 7.55 31.99
CA GLY A 91 3.73 8.02 30.70
C GLY A 91 4.03 6.89 29.71
N SER A 92 3.92 5.62 30.08
CA SER A 92 4.18 4.51 29.13
C SER A 92 3.05 4.36 28.09
N GLY A 93 3.38 3.82 26.93
CA GLY A 93 2.44 3.64 25.82
C GLY A 93 2.19 4.88 25.00
N VAL A 94 1.14 4.86 24.17
CA VAL A 94 0.70 5.98 23.31
C VAL A 94 -0.80 5.84 23.02
N ASP A 95 -1.50 6.95 22.83
CA ASP A 95 -2.94 6.92 22.53
C ASP A 95 -3.23 6.49 21.10
N LEU A 96 -2.43 6.97 20.15
CA LEU A 96 -2.59 6.66 18.74
C LEU A 96 -1.27 6.25 18.11
N PHE A 97 -1.31 5.17 17.31
CA PHE A 97 -0.20 4.75 16.48
C PHE A 97 -0.62 4.67 15.02
N VAL A 98 0.03 5.47 14.18
CA VAL A 98 -0.23 5.54 12.75
C VAL A 98 0.99 5.02 12.00
N VAL A 99 0.75 4.23 10.96
CA VAL A 99 1.82 3.67 10.12
C VAL A 99 1.54 4.01 8.67
N THR A 100 2.52 4.61 7.99
CA THR A 100 2.58 4.74 6.54
C THR A 100 3.67 3.82 6.00
N CYS A 101 3.44 3.18 4.86
CA CYS A 101 4.42 2.31 4.23
C CYS A 101 4.46 2.54 2.74
N SER A 102 5.62 2.98 2.24
CA SER A 102 5.94 3.12 0.81
C SER A 102 7.08 2.20 0.37
N ALA A 103 7.48 1.27 1.25
CA ALA A 103 8.56 0.30 1.05
C ALA A 103 8.08 -1.03 0.44
N ALA A 104 6.77 -1.25 0.30
CA ALA A 104 6.23 -2.42 -0.39
C ALA A 104 6.76 -2.47 -1.83
N ARG A 105 6.82 -3.64 -2.47
CA ARG A 105 7.10 -3.67 -3.92
C ARG A 105 5.86 -3.15 -4.67
N PRO A 106 6.02 -2.35 -5.74
CA PRO A 106 4.89 -1.95 -6.58
C PRO A 106 4.12 -3.18 -7.08
N LEU A 107 2.79 -3.06 -7.20
CA LEU A 107 1.95 -4.13 -7.72
C LEU A 107 2.30 -4.39 -9.20
N ASP A 108 2.75 -5.59 -9.52
CA ASP A 108 3.04 -5.97 -10.90
C ASP A 108 1.73 -6.20 -11.65
N VAL A 109 1.44 -5.34 -12.63
CA VAL A 109 0.19 -5.35 -13.38
C VAL A 109 0.41 -5.59 -14.86
N VAL A 110 -0.46 -6.39 -15.47
CA VAL A 110 -0.61 -6.45 -16.93
C VAL A 110 -1.84 -5.66 -17.34
N ILE A 111 -1.75 -4.92 -18.43
CA ILE A 111 -2.89 -4.22 -19.01
C ILE A 111 -3.43 -5.01 -20.20
N ALA A 112 -4.74 -5.22 -20.25
CA ALA A 112 -5.42 -5.75 -21.41
C ALA A 112 -6.53 -4.79 -21.83
N GLY A 113 -6.60 -4.41 -23.10
CA GLY A 113 -7.66 -3.51 -23.53
C GLY A 113 -8.11 -3.70 -24.96
N LEU A 114 -9.26 -3.11 -25.31
CA LEU A 114 -9.83 -3.26 -26.64
C LEU A 114 -9.07 -2.45 -27.69
N ALA A 115 -8.74 -1.19 -27.36
CA ALA A 115 -8.04 -0.28 -28.27
C ALA A 115 -6.70 0.18 -27.71
N GLU A 116 -5.62 0.10 -28.51
CA GLU A 116 -4.27 0.46 -28.09
C GLU A 116 -4.17 1.95 -27.74
N GLN A 117 -4.63 2.82 -28.64
CA GLN A 117 -4.49 4.28 -28.48
C GLN A 117 -5.49 4.91 -27.51
N MET A 118 -6.52 4.17 -27.08
CA MET A 118 -7.56 4.69 -26.19
C MET A 118 -7.61 3.89 -24.89
N SER A 119 -8.02 2.62 -24.95
CA SER A 119 -8.24 1.80 -23.75
C SER A 119 -6.94 1.49 -23.02
N VAL A 120 -5.92 1.00 -23.73
CA VAL A 120 -4.62 0.68 -23.13
C VAL A 120 -3.89 1.95 -22.70
N ALA A 121 -3.93 3.01 -23.51
CA ALA A 121 -3.36 4.31 -23.15
C ALA A 121 -3.98 4.88 -21.86
N SER A 122 -5.31 4.86 -21.74
CA SER A 122 -6.01 5.30 -20.53
C SER A 122 -5.69 4.42 -19.32
N ALA A 123 -5.69 3.09 -19.48
CA ALA A 123 -5.34 2.16 -18.41
C ALA A 123 -3.89 2.34 -17.94
N ARG A 124 -2.96 2.67 -18.86
CA ARG A 124 -1.56 2.94 -18.53
C ARG A 124 -1.44 4.19 -17.66
N LEU A 125 -2.17 5.26 -17.96
CA LEU A 125 -2.22 6.45 -17.13
C LEU A 125 -2.79 6.15 -15.74
N ALA A 126 -3.90 5.41 -15.66
CA ALA A 126 -4.50 5.01 -14.39
C ALA A 126 -3.56 4.15 -13.54
N ALA A 127 -2.91 3.15 -14.14
CA ALA A 127 -1.95 2.30 -13.45
C ALA A 127 -0.74 3.09 -12.94
N GLN A 128 -0.18 3.99 -13.77
CA GLN A 128 0.96 4.84 -13.39
C GLN A 128 0.64 5.85 -12.28
N ALA A 129 -0.63 6.23 -12.11
CA ALA A 129 -1.08 7.09 -11.01
C ALA A 129 -1.17 6.35 -9.66
N THR A 130 -0.96 5.04 -9.65
CA THR A 130 -0.97 4.19 -8.45
C THR A 130 0.41 3.60 -8.19
N TYR A 131 0.58 2.93 -7.04
CA TYR A 131 1.82 2.24 -6.70
C TYR A 131 1.94 0.88 -7.42
N SER A 132 1.99 0.91 -8.76
CA SER A 132 2.04 -0.27 -9.63
C SER A 132 3.18 -0.21 -10.65
N ARG A 133 3.57 -1.37 -11.16
CA ARG A 133 4.55 -1.53 -12.23
C ARG A 133 3.90 -2.30 -13.38
N ILE A 134 3.81 -1.67 -14.54
CA ILE A 134 3.24 -2.32 -15.73
C ILE A 134 4.29 -3.27 -16.30
N VAL A 135 4.03 -4.57 -16.23
CA VAL A 135 4.96 -5.63 -16.68
C VAL A 135 4.72 -6.07 -18.12
N ASP A 136 3.50 -5.90 -18.63
CA ASP A 136 3.14 -6.11 -20.04
C ASP A 136 1.84 -5.36 -20.37
N ALA A 137 1.55 -5.17 -21.66
CA ALA A 137 0.31 -4.55 -22.14
C ALA A 137 -0.16 -5.13 -23.48
N PHE A 138 -1.46 -5.40 -23.60
CA PHE A 138 -2.08 -5.99 -24.80
C PHE A 138 -3.29 -5.18 -25.26
N ALA A 139 -3.39 -4.98 -26.57
CA ALA A 139 -4.57 -4.40 -27.21
C ALA A 139 -5.18 -5.39 -28.21
N LEU A 140 -6.51 -5.50 -28.23
CA LEU A 140 -7.23 -6.38 -29.15
C LEU A 140 -7.11 -5.91 -30.61
N ASP A 141 -7.11 -4.60 -30.85
CA ASP A 141 -7.00 -3.97 -32.17
C ASP A 141 -5.56 -3.83 -32.70
N SER A 142 -4.55 -4.30 -31.96
CA SER A 142 -3.15 -4.15 -32.36
C SER A 142 -2.81 -4.97 -33.62
N THR A 143 -2.49 -4.28 -34.72
CA THR A 143 -1.99 -4.90 -35.95
C THR A 143 -0.66 -5.61 -35.72
N GLY A 144 -0.60 -6.92 -35.98
CA GLY A 144 0.58 -7.75 -35.73
C GLY A 144 0.79 -8.10 -34.25
N GLY A 145 -0.15 -7.71 -33.38
CA GLY A 145 -0.15 -8.06 -31.98
C GLY A 145 -0.62 -9.50 -31.72
N PRO A 146 -0.64 -9.89 -30.44
CA PRO A 146 -0.94 -11.26 -30.02
C PRO A 146 -2.28 -11.77 -30.53
N TRP A 147 -3.28 -10.89 -30.66
CA TRP A 147 -4.63 -11.21 -31.12
C TRP A 147 -4.80 -11.18 -32.65
N GLY A 148 -3.82 -10.65 -33.40
CA GLY A 148 -3.81 -10.59 -34.88
C GLY A 148 -2.88 -11.61 -35.56
N SER A 149 -2.24 -12.51 -34.81
CA SER A 149 -1.29 -13.52 -35.29
C SER A 149 -1.87 -14.94 -35.16
N PRO A 150 -1.48 -15.94 -35.99
CA PRO A 150 -1.90 -17.35 -35.85
C PRO A 150 -1.55 -18.00 -34.50
N TYR A 151 -0.77 -17.33 -33.63
CA TYR A 151 -0.52 -17.75 -32.24
C TYR A 151 -1.41 -17.06 -31.19
N GLY A 152 -2.25 -16.10 -31.58
CA GLY A 152 -3.46 -15.65 -30.88
C GLY A 152 -3.35 -15.46 -29.35
N ALA A 153 -4.41 -15.92 -28.68
CA ALA A 153 -4.52 -16.02 -27.24
C ALA A 153 -3.37 -16.83 -26.60
N VAL A 154 -2.82 -17.84 -27.28
CA VAL A 154 -1.71 -18.67 -26.75
C VAL A 154 -0.45 -17.84 -26.51
N GLY A 155 -0.15 -16.87 -27.39
CA GLY A 155 0.97 -15.94 -27.21
C GLY A 155 0.77 -14.99 -26.02
N VAL A 156 -0.47 -14.54 -25.80
CA VAL A 156 -0.85 -13.73 -24.63
C VAL A 156 -0.67 -14.50 -23.34
N ILE A 157 -1.21 -15.72 -23.28
CA ILE A 157 -1.13 -16.61 -22.13
C ILE A 157 0.34 -16.88 -21.77
N LYS A 158 1.19 -17.18 -22.76
CA LYS A 158 2.63 -17.39 -22.52
C LYS A 158 3.32 -16.17 -21.89
N ARG A 159 2.99 -14.96 -22.35
CA ARG A 159 3.55 -13.73 -21.78
C ARG A 159 2.99 -13.41 -20.40
N LEU A 160 1.71 -13.69 -20.14
CA LEU A 160 1.14 -13.63 -18.78
C LEU A 160 1.87 -14.58 -17.83
N TYR A 161 2.06 -15.84 -18.23
CA TYR A 161 2.79 -16.82 -17.42
C TYR A 161 4.26 -16.42 -17.18
N ALA A 162 4.93 -15.85 -18.18
CA ALA A 162 6.31 -15.40 -18.07
C ALA A 162 6.46 -14.15 -17.20
N SER A 163 5.51 -13.21 -17.29
CA SER A 163 5.53 -11.95 -16.53
C SER A 163 5.07 -12.10 -15.09
N ARG A 164 4.33 -13.16 -14.76
CA ARG A 164 3.80 -13.45 -13.41
C ARG A 164 3.16 -12.23 -12.74
N PRO A 165 2.17 -11.58 -13.39
CA PRO A 165 1.53 -10.42 -12.79
C PRO A 165 0.75 -10.81 -11.54
N GLN A 166 0.60 -9.83 -10.66
CA GLN A 166 -0.21 -9.93 -9.45
C GLN A 166 -1.66 -9.48 -9.71
N ALA A 167 -1.89 -8.67 -10.74
CA ALA A 167 -3.21 -8.29 -11.22
C ALA A 167 -3.24 -8.04 -12.73
N ILE A 168 -4.42 -8.19 -13.33
CA ILE A 168 -4.70 -7.81 -14.72
C ILE A 168 -5.68 -6.63 -14.70
N LEU A 169 -5.28 -5.50 -15.30
CA LEU A 169 -6.12 -4.31 -15.48
C LEU A 169 -6.75 -4.36 -16.87
N MET A 170 -8.07 -4.54 -16.92
CA MET A 170 -8.82 -4.57 -18.17
C MET A 170 -9.48 -3.22 -18.45
N ALA A 171 -9.37 -2.73 -19.70
CA ALA A 171 -10.00 -1.47 -20.10
C ALA A 171 -10.64 -1.56 -21.50
N GLY A 172 -11.85 -1.04 -21.64
CA GLY A 172 -12.60 -1.04 -22.89
C GLY A 172 -14.09 -0.88 -22.63
N GLY A 173 -14.86 -0.62 -23.70
CA GLY A 173 -16.31 -0.45 -23.63
C GLY A 173 -16.74 0.87 -22.98
N THR A 174 -16.95 1.91 -23.78
CA THR A 174 -17.69 3.12 -23.37
C THR A 174 -18.92 3.30 -24.27
N ASP A 175 -19.92 4.05 -23.82
CA ASP A 175 -21.09 4.49 -24.60
C ASP A 175 -21.88 3.40 -25.34
N GLY A 176 -22.23 2.30 -24.65
CA GLY A 176 -22.95 1.17 -25.25
C GLY A 176 -22.09 0.29 -26.15
N GLY A 177 -20.77 0.48 -26.12
CA GLY A 177 -19.78 -0.29 -26.87
C GLY A 177 -19.53 -1.71 -26.34
N ALA A 178 -18.55 -2.37 -26.96
CA ALA A 178 -18.32 -3.82 -26.95
C ALA A 178 -18.00 -4.48 -25.59
N VAL A 179 -18.99 -4.57 -24.70
CA VAL A 179 -18.93 -5.33 -23.44
C VAL A 179 -18.64 -6.80 -23.72
N GLU A 180 -19.25 -7.39 -24.75
CA GLU A 180 -19.00 -8.78 -25.17
C GLU A 180 -17.51 -9.02 -25.45
N SER A 181 -16.85 -8.14 -26.21
CA SER A 181 -15.42 -8.28 -26.48
C SER A 181 -14.53 -8.15 -25.24
N LEU A 182 -14.99 -7.42 -24.21
CA LEU A 182 -14.27 -7.34 -22.94
C LEU A 182 -14.48 -8.61 -22.10
N ILE A 183 -15.67 -9.23 -22.18
CA ILE A 183 -15.96 -10.53 -21.57
C ILE A 183 -15.14 -11.62 -22.25
N ASP A 184 -15.13 -11.69 -23.58
CA ASP A 184 -14.31 -12.64 -24.34
C ASP A 184 -12.82 -12.52 -23.98
N LEU A 185 -12.35 -11.28 -23.81
CA LEU A 185 -10.98 -11.01 -23.36
C LEU A 185 -10.76 -11.50 -21.93
N ALA A 186 -11.73 -11.31 -21.01
CA ALA A 186 -11.62 -11.80 -19.66
C ALA A 186 -11.60 -13.34 -19.60
N GLU A 187 -12.45 -14.01 -20.37
CA GLU A 187 -12.49 -15.47 -20.47
C GLU A 187 -11.21 -16.06 -21.06
N ALA A 188 -10.57 -15.36 -22.01
CA ALA A 188 -9.30 -15.81 -22.58
C ALA A 188 -8.11 -15.67 -21.63
N LEU A 189 -8.22 -14.82 -20.58
CA LEU A 189 -7.14 -14.52 -19.64
C LEU A 189 -7.32 -15.17 -18.26
N GLY A 190 -8.53 -15.64 -17.92
CA GLY A 190 -8.87 -16.38 -16.71
C GLY A 190 -8.62 -17.87 -16.83
#